data_AF-A0A9E2PUJ2-F1
#
_entry.id   AF-A0A9E2PUJ2-F1
#
_cell.length_a   1.000
_cell.length_b   1.000
_cell.length_c   1.000
_cell.angle_alpha   90.00
_cell.angle_beta   90.00
_cell.angle_gamma   90.00
#
_symmetry.space_group_name_H-M   'P 1'
#
loop_
_entity.id
_entity.type
_entity.pdbx_description
1 polymer ?
#
loop_
_entity_poly.entity_id
_entity_poly.type
_entity_poly.pdbx_seq_one_letter_code
_entity_poly.pdbx_strand_id
1 'polypeptide(L)'
;MNIMLVSVTERTREIGLRMAVGAWSRDILQQFLAESVILCFCGGAVGILVGRGISMLVRMLLRWPTELSLSAIVAAFVVSVTVGIVFGFYPAWKASRLDPIIALRYE
;
A
#
# COMPACT_ATOMS: atom_id res chain seq x y z
N MET A 1 -0.37 -0.30 7.37
CA MET A 1 0.86 0.12 8.08
C MET A 1 1.62 -1.05 8.69
N ASN A 2 1.03 -1.85 9.58
CA ASN A 2 1.76 -2.94 10.28
C ASN A 2 2.44 -3.92 9.32
N ILE A 3 1.76 -4.37 8.26
CA ILE A 3 2.37 -5.30 7.29
C ILE A 3 3.57 -4.67 6.55
N MET A 4 3.51 -3.37 6.25
CA MET A 4 4.61 -2.62 5.64
C MET A 4 5.79 -2.49 6.62
N LEU A 5 5.52 -2.25 7.91
CA LEU A 5 6.57 -2.25 8.93
C LEU A 5 7.26 -3.61 9.03
N VAL A 6 6.49 -4.70 9.04
CA VAL A 6 7.02 -6.07 9.06
C VAL A 6 7.83 -6.36 7.79
N SER A 7 7.31 -6.00 6.62
CA SER A 7 8.02 -6.20 5.35
C SER A 7 9.34 -5.42 5.30
N VAL A 8 9.38 -4.19 5.82
CA VAL A 8 10.63 -3.41 5.95
C VAL A 8 11.60 -4.12 6.89
N THR A 9 11.12 -4.65 8.02
CA THR A 9 12.00 -5.37 8.96
C THR A 9 12.55 -6.67 8.38
N GLU A 10 11.75 -7.44 7.63
CA GLU A 10 12.19 -8.66 6.93
C GLU A 10 13.19 -8.35 5.81
N ARG A 11 13.03 -7.21 5.13
CA ARG A 11 13.91 -6.75 4.05
C ARG A 11 15.06 -5.84 4.52
N THR A 12 15.33 -5.74 5.82
CA THR A 12 16.34 -4.82 6.38
C THR A 12 17.71 -4.99 5.73
N ARG A 13 18.17 -6.24 5.57
CA ARG A 13 19.47 -6.55 4.97
C ARG A 13 19.55 -6.20 3.48
N GLU A 14 18.46 -6.39 2.73
CA GLU A 14 18.36 -6.00 1.32
C GLU A 14 18.43 -4.47 1.15
N ILE A 15 17.74 -3.72 2.02
CA ILE A 15 17.77 -2.26 2.04
C ILE A 15 19.19 -1.75 2.36
N GLY A 16 19.85 -2.35 3.36
CA GLY A 16 21.24 -2.07 3.72
C GLY A 16 22.21 -2.32 2.56
N LEU A 17 22.01 -3.42 1.83
CA LEU A 17 22.83 -3.75 0.65
C LEU A 17 22.65 -2.73 -0.48
N ARG A 18 21.42 -2.30 -0.77
CA ARG A 18 21.16 -1.24 -1.77
C ARG A 18 21.85 0.08 -1.41
N MET A 19 21.75 0.49 -0.15
CA MET A 19 22.39 1.73 0.32
C MET A 19 23.92 1.62 0.32
N ALA A 20 24.49 0.45 0.64
CA ALA A 20 25.93 0.22 0.59
C ALA A 20 26.51 0.29 -0.84
N VAL A 21 25.70 -0.05 -1.85
CA VAL A 21 26.07 0.06 -3.28
C VAL A 21 25.80 1.47 -3.84
N GLY A 22 25.27 2.39 -3.02
CA GLY A 22 25.12 3.82 -3.36
C GLY A 22 23.70 4.30 -3.63
N ALA A 23 22.66 3.52 -3.29
CA ALA A 23 21.28 4.00 -3.34
C ALA A 23 21.06 5.13 -2.33
N TRP A 24 20.39 6.20 -2.73
CA TRP A 24 20.07 7.32 -1.85
C TRP A 24 18.85 6.97 -0.99
N SER A 25 18.76 7.54 0.21
CA SER A 25 17.58 7.37 1.10
C SER A 25 16.25 7.67 0.40
N ARG A 26 16.24 8.66 -0.51
CA ARG A 26 15.06 9.00 -1.31
C ARG A 26 14.62 7.89 -2.26
N ASP A 27 15.55 7.08 -2.75
CA ASP A 27 15.24 5.98 -3.68
C ASP A 27 14.50 4.87 -2.92
N ILE A 28 14.97 4.55 -1.71
CA ILE A 28 14.31 3.59 -0.80
C ILE A 28 12.92 4.10 -0.39
N LEU A 29 12.82 5.39 -0.03
CA LEU A 29 11.54 6.02 0.30
C LEU A 29 10.55 5.89 -0.86
N GLN A 30 10.96 6.24 -2.08
CA GLN A 30 10.13 6.17 -3.27
C GLN A 30 9.71 4.73 -3.60
N GLN A 31 10.60 3.75 -3.43
CA GLN A 31 10.30 2.34 -3.66
C GLN A 31 9.16 1.84 -2.75
N PHE A 32 9.28 2.02 -1.44
CA PHE A 32 8.28 1.53 -0.48
C PHE A 32 6.97 2.32 -0.57
N LEU A 33 7.05 3.63 -0.87
CA LEU A 33 5.86 4.44 -1.10
C LEU A 33 5.12 3.99 -2.37
N ALA A 34 5.84 3.71 -3.46
CA ALA A 34 5.27 3.16 -4.68
C ALA A 34 4.64 1.79 -4.44
N GLU A 35 5.30 0.89 -3.70
CA GLU A 35 4.75 -0.42 -3.32
C GLU A 35 3.43 -0.27 -2.56
N SER A 36 3.35 0.67 -1.61
CA SER A 36 2.12 0.98 -0.87
C SER A 36 1.01 1.51 -1.76
N VAL A 37 1.32 2.45 -2.65
CA VAL A 37 0.34 3.04 -3.58
C VAL A 37 -0.19 2.00 -4.56
N ILE A 38 0.69 1.15 -5.12
CA ILE A 38 0.31 0.07 -6.03
C ILE A 38 -0.61 -0.93 -5.31
N LEU A 39 -0.27 -1.33 -4.09
CA LEU A 39 -1.11 -2.23 -3.29
C LEU A 39 -2.49 -1.63 -3.01
N CYS A 40 -2.57 -0.35 -2.67
CA CYS A 40 -3.85 0.34 -2.45
C CYS A 40 -4.65 0.52 -3.74
N PHE A 41 -3.98 0.73 -4.88
CA PHE A 41 -4.64 0.82 -6.18
C PHE A 41 -5.22 -0.54 -6.58
N CYS A 42 -4.44 -1.62 -6.49
CA CYS A 42 -4.88 -2.98 -6.75
C CYS A 42 -6.01 -3.39 -5.80
N GLY A 43 -5.85 -3.14 -4.50
CA GLY A 43 -6.89 -3.42 -3.50
C GLY A 43 -8.16 -2.61 -3.73
N GLY A 44 -8.04 -1.34 -4.11
CA GLY A 44 -9.17 -0.49 -4.48
C GLY A 44 -9.91 -0.99 -5.72
N ALA A 45 -9.19 -1.35 -6.78
CA ALA A 45 -9.77 -1.90 -8.00
C ALA A 45 -10.51 -3.23 -7.73
N VAL A 46 -9.87 -4.15 -7.00
CA VAL A 46 -10.49 -5.42 -6.59
C VAL A 46 -11.70 -5.16 -5.71
N GLY A 47 -11.61 -4.24 -4.76
CA GLY A 47 -12.73 -3.85 -3.88
C GLY A 47 -13.93 -3.30 -4.64
N ILE A 48 -13.70 -2.47 -5.68
CA ILE A 48 -14.77 -1.95 -6.55
C ILE A 48 -15.44 -3.09 -7.34
N LEU A 49 -14.65 -4.00 -7.91
CA LEU A 49 -15.18 -5.15 -8.65
C LEU A 49 -16.02 -6.08 -7.76
N VAL A 50 -15.49 -6.42 -6.58
CA VAL A 50 -16.18 -7.25 -5.59
C VAL A 50 -17.44 -6.54 -5.06
N GLY A 51 -17.35 -5.26 -4.72
CA GLY A 51 -18.49 -4.46 -4.27
C GLY A 51 -19.61 -4.39 -5.31
N ARG A 52 -19.25 -4.20 -6.58
CA ARG A 52 -20.21 -4.24 -7.69
C ARG A 52 -20.84 -5.62 -7.88
N GLY A 53 -20.04 -6.68 -7.76
CA GLY A 53 -20.52 -8.07 -7.81
C GLY A 53 -21.52 -8.40 -6.71
N ILE A 54 -21.20 -8.02 -5.46
CA ILE A 54 -22.10 -8.20 -4.31
C ILE A 54 -23.39 -7.40 -4.49
N SER A 55 -23.29 -6.15 -4.96
CA SER A 55 -24.46 -5.31 -5.22
C SER A 55 -25.41 -5.93 -6.25
N MET A 56 -24.88 -6.55 -7.32
CA MET A 56 -25.67 -7.29 -8.30
C MET A 56 -26.34 -8.54 -7.71
N LEU A 57 -25.60 -9.31 -6.90
CA LEU A 57 -26.14 -10.47 -6.19
C LEU A 57 -27.31 -10.09 -5.27
N VAL A 58 -27.14 -9.03 -4.46
CA VAL A 58 -28.19 -8.51 -3.58
C VAL A 58 -29.41 -8.07 -4.39
N ARG A 59 -29.21 -7.36 -5.50
CA ARG A 59 -30.31 -6.96 -6.39
C ARG A 59 -31.06 -8.17 -6.96
N MET A 60 -30.36 -9.24 -7.32
CA MET A 60 -30.98 -10.44 -7.90
C MET A 60 -31.73 -11.27 -6.86
N LEU A 61 -31.16 -11.49 -5.68
CA LEU A 61 -31.75 -12.31 -4.62
C LEU A 61 -32.84 -11.58 -3.81
N LEU A 62 -32.56 -10.34 -3.41
CA LEU A 62 -33.41 -9.58 -2.47
C LEU A 62 -34.30 -8.54 -3.18
N ARG A 63 -34.10 -8.33 -4.50
CA ARG A 63 -34.82 -7.33 -5.32
C ARG A 63 -34.75 -5.90 -4.76
N TRP A 64 -33.74 -5.59 -3.94
CA TRP A 64 -33.53 -4.25 -3.45
C TRP A 64 -32.89 -3.35 -4.52
N PRO A 65 -33.33 -2.08 -4.64
CA PRO A 65 -32.75 -1.12 -5.56
C PRO A 65 -31.41 -0.62 -5.01
N THR A 66 -30.34 -1.39 -5.23
CA THR A 66 -28.97 -0.99 -4.93
C THR A 66 -28.37 -0.20 -6.09
N GLU A 67 -28.53 1.12 -6.05
CA GLU A 67 -27.92 2.06 -6.98
C GLU A 67 -26.50 2.42 -6.52
N LEU A 68 -25.50 1.98 -7.28
CA LEU A 68 -24.10 2.35 -7.05
C LEU A 68 -23.81 3.71 -7.68
N SER A 69 -23.69 4.74 -6.85
CA SER A 69 -23.31 6.08 -7.33
C SER A 69 -21.83 6.13 -7.73
N LEU A 70 -21.56 6.69 -8.92
CA LEU A 70 -20.19 6.92 -9.39
C LEU A 70 -19.42 7.85 -8.45
N SER A 71 -20.08 8.83 -7.83
CA SER A 71 -19.43 9.73 -6.86
C SER A 71 -18.96 8.98 -5.60
N ALA A 72 -19.72 7.99 -5.14
CA ALA A 72 -19.34 7.15 -4.01
C ALA A 72 -18.14 6.26 -4.33
N ILE A 73 -18.06 5.71 -5.56
CA ILE A 73 -16.93 4.92 -6.03
C ILE A 73 -15.66 5.77 -6.08
N VAL A 74 -15.74 6.96 -6.67
CA VAL A 74 -14.61 7.90 -6.76
C VAL A 74 -14.17 8.33 -5.36
N ALA A 75 -15.11 8.67 -4.47
CA ALA A 75 -14.79 9.04 -3.09
C ALA A 75 -14.09 7.89 -2.34
N ALA A 76 -14.60 6.66 -2.43
CA ALA A 76 -13.99 5.49 -1.80
C ALA A 76 -12.58 5.22 -2.34
N PHE A 77 -12.39 5.37 -3.65
CA PHE A 77 -11.09 5.21 -4.29
C PHE A 77 -10.07 6.27 -3.81
N VAL A 78 -10.47 7.55 -3.77
CA VAL A 78 -9.62 8.64 -3.26
C VAL A 78 -9.23 8.41 -1.80
N VAL A 79 -10.18 7.96 -0.97
CA VAL A 79 -9.91 7.61 0.43
C VAL A 79 -8.90 6.46 0.51
N SER A 80 -9.07 5.40 -0.28
CA SER A 80 -8.13 4.26 -0.32
C SER A 80 -6.70 4.70 -0.66
N VAL A 81 -6.53 5.52 -1.71
CA VAL A 81 -5.21 6.03 -2.12
C VAL A 81 -4.60 6.92 -1.03
N THR A 82 -5.40 7.81 -0.44
CA THR A 82 -4.95 8.71 0.63
C THR A 82 -4.47 7.92 1.85
N VAL A 83 -5.23 6.91 2.27
CA VAL A 83 -4.87 5.97 3.33
C VAL A 83 -3.56 5.26 2.98
N GLY A 84 -3.42 4.76 1.75
CA GLY A 84 -2.19 4.13 1.27
C GLY A 84 -0.95 5.01 1.38
N ILE A 85 -1.07 6.28 0.99
CA ILE A 85 0.03 7.25 1.07
C ILE A 85 0.38 7.54 2.54
N VAL A 86 -0.62 7.86 3.38
CA VAL A 86 -0.39 8.24 4.78
C VAL A 86 0.24 7.09 5.57
N PHE A 87 -0.34 5.88 5.46
CA PHE A 87 0.13 4.71 6.20
C PHE A 87 1.35 4.03 5.56
N GLY A 88 1.66 4.34 4.29
CA GLY A 88 2.87 3.89 3.61
C GLY A 88 4.07 4.80 3.88
N PHE A 89 3.85 6.09 4.10
CA PHE A 89 4.90 7.08 4.28
C PHE A 89 5.78 6.82 5.51
N TYR A 90 5.18 6.60 6.69
CA TYR A 90 5.93 6.35 7.92
C TYR A 90 6.91 5.15 7.83
N PRO A 91 6.46 3.93 7.44
CA PRO A 91 7.37 2.79 7.27
C PRO A 91 8.43 3.03 6.19
N ALA A 92 8.08 3.65 5.07
CA ALA A 92 9.03 3.99 4.01
C ALA A 92 10.10 4.99 4.48
N TRP A 93 9.70 5.99 5.27
CA TRP A 93 10.60 6.94 5.90
C TRP A 93 11.54 6.26 6.89
N LYS A 94 11.01 5.37 7.73
CA LYS A 94 11.81 4.55 8.65
C LYS A 94 12.84 3.68 7.90
N ALA A 95 12.43 3.04 6.80
CA ALA A 95 13.31 2.23 5.95
C ALA A 95 14.45 3.07 5.33
N SER A 96 14.13 4.26 4.84
CA SER A 96 15.11 5.15 4.19
C SER A 96 16.22 5.68 5.11
N ARG A 97 16.02 5.57 6.43
CA ARG A 97 16.93 6.06 7.47
C ARG A 97 17.67 4.93 8.20
N LEU A 98 17.61 3.71 7.69
CA LEU A 98 18.41 2.60 8.22
C LEU A 98 19.90 2.87 7.98
N ASP A 99 20.73 2.62 9.01
CA ASP A 99 22.18 2.64 8.84
C ASP A 99 22.61 1.37 8.07
N PRO A 100 23.24 1.48 6.89
CA PRO A 100 23.63 0.32 6.09
C PRO A 100 24.57 -0.64 6.85
N ILE A 101 25.43 -0.13 7.74
CA ILE A 101 26.36 -0.96 8.51
C ILE A 101 25.59 -1.84 9.51
N ILE A 102 24.60 -1.24 10.19
CA ILE A 102 23.74 -1.97 11.14
C ILE A 102 22.82 -2.94 10.38
N ALA A 103 22.25 -2.50 9.26
CA ALA A 103 21.35 -3.29 8.44
C ALA A 103 22.02 -4.54 7.84
N LEU A 104 23.31 -4.48 7.51
CA LEU A 104 24.09 -5.63 7.02
C LEU A 104 24.46 -6.64 8.11
N ARG A 105 24.50 -6.19 9.37
CA ARG A 105 24.74 -7.04 10.56
C ARG A 105 23.45 -7.64 11.12
N TYR A 106 22.30 -7.25 10.58
CA TYR A 106 21.00 -7.80 10.95
C TYR A 106 20.90 -9.24 10.41
N GLU A 107 20.58 -10.20 11.28
CA GLU A 107 20.27 -11.59 10.92
C GLU A 107 18.88 -11.71 10.29
#